data_AF-A0A3D6ESB7-F1
#
_entry.id   AF-A0A3D6ESB7-F1
#
_cell.length_a   1.000
_cell.length_b   1.000
_cell.length_c   1.000
_cell.angle_alpha   90.00
_cell.angle_beta   90.00
_cell.angle_gamma   90.00
#
_symmetry.space_group_name_H-M   'P 1'
#
loop_
_entity.id
_entity.type
_entity.pdbx_description
1 polymer ?
#
loop_
_entity_poly.entity_id
_entity_poly.type
_entity_poly.pdbx_seq_one_letter_code
_entity_poly.pdbx_strand_id
1 'polypeptide(L)'
;MTGKYTCQVTNTALPGKTLLSDEIVIDHPLSFTASVLEIKASSIRLSTQFSHSGTVYAIITTEDKPAPSATQLIAGKDGNNETPVKVISHILQNQNTLVTGL
;
A
#
# COMPACT_ATOMS: atom_id res chain seq x y z
N MET A 1 2.28 -6.31 -9.90
CA MET A 1 2.58 -6.17 -11.35
C MET A 1 1.60 -7.06 -12.09
N THR A 2 0.70 -6.46 -12.87
CA THR A 2 -0.26 -7.21 -13.70
C THR A 2 0.38 -7.44 -15.07
N GLY A 3 0.45 -8.69 -15.50
CA GLY A 3 1.07 -9.08 -16.77
C GLY A 3 0.23 -10.15 -17.46
N LYS A 4 0.04 -9.98 -18.77
CA LYS A 4 -0.52 -11.01 -19.63
C LYS A 4 0.62 -11.79 -20.26
N TYR A 5 0.64 -13.09 -20.05
CA TYR A 5 1.61 -13.98 -20.68
C TYR A 5 0.87 -14.88 -21.66
N THR A 6 1.36 -14.93 -22.89
CA THR A 6 0.84 -15.84 -23.90
C THR A 6 1.84 -16.96 -24.10
N CYS A 7 1.44 -18.20 -23.83
CA CYS A 7 2.22 -19.37 -24.20
C CYS A 7 1.74 -19.85 -25.57
N GLN A 8 2.64 -19.86 -26.56
CA GLN A 8 2.37 -20.41 -27.90
C GLN A 8 3.18 -21.68 -28.12
N VAL A 9 2.49 -22.77 -28.44
CA VAL A 9 3.13 -24.02 -28.88
C VAL A 9 3.14 -24.07 -30.40
N THR A 10 4.31 -24.23 -31.01
CA THR A 10 4.47 -24.37 -32.47
C THR A 10 5.16 -25.68 -32.81
N ASN A 11 4.98 -26.15 -34.06
CA ASN A 11 5.62 -27.35 -34.58
C ASN A 11 6.43 -26.98 -35.83
N THR A 12 7.69 -27.39 -35.88
CA THR A 12 8.60 -27.14 -37.02
C THR A 12 8.12 -27.77 -38.32
N ALA A 13 7.26 -28.80 -38.27
CA ALA A 13 6.63 -29.41 -39.45
C ALA A 13 5.49 -28.55 -40.05
N LEU A 14 5.01 -27.53 -39.34
CA LEU A 14 3.96 -26.60 -39.80
C LEU A 14 4.40 -25.14 -39.56
N PRO A 15 5.38 -24.64 -40.32
CA PRO A 15 5.91 -23.30 -40.14
C PRO A 15 4.78 -22.25 -40.22
N GLY A 16 4.70 -21.41 -39.19
CA GLY A 16 3.71 -20.32 -39.09
C GLY A 16 2.35 -20.71 -38.51
N LYS A 17 2.17 -21.94 -38.00
CA LYS A 17 0.91 -22.36 -37.33
C LYS A 17 1.11 -22.56 -35.82
N THR A 18 0.36 -21.80 -35.02
CA THR A 18 0.24 -22.00 -33.56
C THR A 18 -0.76 -23.10 -33.28
N LEU A 19 -0.35 -24.13 -32.54
CA LEU A 19 -1.16 -25.31 -32.25
C LEU A 19 -2.05 -25.10 -31.02
N LEU A 20 -1.52 -24.40 -30.01
CA LEU A 20 -2.20 -24.04 -28.77
C LEU A 20 -1.73 -22.66 -28.35
N SER A 21 -2.67 -21.83 -27.93
CA SER A 21 -2.41 -20.51 -27.36
C SER A 21 -3.27 -20.40 -26.11
N ASP A 22 -2.63 -20.13 -24.97
CA ASP A 22 -3.33 -19.87 -23.72
C ASP A 22 -2.88 -18.52 -23.14
N GLU A 23 -3.82 -17.80 -22.54
CA GLU A 23 -3.59 -16.50 -21.92
C GLU A 23 -3.57 -16.68 -20.40
N ILE A 24 -2.39 -16.48 -19.80
CA ILE A 24 -2.24 -16.48 -18.35
C ILE A 24 -2.29 -15.03 -17.88
N VAL A 25 -3.35 -14.70 -17.15
CA VAL A 25 -3.51 -13.39 -16.51
C VAL A 25 -3.01 -13.50 -15.08
N ILE A 26 -1.89 -12.83 -14.79
CA ILE A 26 -1.47 -12.61 -13.40
C ILE A 26 -2.11 -11.31 -12.95
N ASP A 27 -3.25 -11.39 -12.28
CA ASP A 27 -3.89 -10.25 -11.63
C ASP A 27 -3.67 -10.31 -10.12
N HIS A 28 -3.09 -9.25 -9.56
CA HIS A 28 -2.96 -9.07 -8.12
C HIS A 28 -3.62 -7.75 -7.74
N PRO A 29 -4.88 -7.74 -7.28
CA PRO A 29 -5.54 -6.52 -6.87
C PRO A 29 -4.78 -5.86 -5.72
N LEU A 30 -4.66 -4.53 -5.79
CA LEU A 30 -4.16 -3.74 -4.66
C LEU A 30 -5.20 -3.84 -3.54
N SER A 31 -4.83 -4.44 -2.41
CA SER A 31 -5.63 -4.44 -1.19
C SER A 31 -4.85 -3.75 -0.09
N PHE A 32 -5.53 -2.91 0.67
CA PHE A 32 -5.00 -2.25 1.86
C PHE A 32 -6.13 -2.18 2.89
N THR A 33 -5.89 -2.72 4.08
CA THR A 33 -6.75 -2.53 5.24
C THR A 33 -5.87 -2.09 6.41
N ALA A 34 -6.38 -1.13 7.19
CA ALA A 34 -5.74 -0.66 8.40
C ALA A 34 -6.78 -0.55 9.51
N SER A 35 -6.43 -0.99 10.71
CA SER A 35 -7.22 -0.80 11.92
C SER A 35 -6.36 -0.22 13.03
N VAL A 36 -6.94 0.72 13.78
CA VAL A 36 -6.31 1.29 14.96
C VAL A 36 -6.46 0.30 16.11
N LEU A 37 -5.35 -0.10 16.71
CA LEU A 37 -5.33 -0.99 17.87
C LEU A 37 -5.20 -0.20 19.18
N GLU A 38 -4.42 0.89 19.17
CA GLU A 38 -4.11 1.67 20.38
C GLU A 38 -3.71 3.10 20.00
N ILE A 39 -4.15 4.09 20.79
CA ILE A 39 -3.71 5.49 20.71
C ILE A 39 -3.22 5.91 22.10
N LYS A 40 -2.03 6.48 22.17
CA LYS A 40 -1.45 7.14 23.35
C LYS A 40 -1.05 8.56 22.99
N ALA A 41 -0.71 9.36 24.01
CA ALA A 41 -0.32 10.76 23.84
C ALA A 41 0.78 11.00 22.78
N SER A 42 1.70 10.05 22.60
CA SER A 42 2.82 10.17 21.65
C SER A 42 3.02 8.93 20.77
N SER A 43 2.08 7.99 20.77
CA SER A 43 2.19 6.79 19.95
C SER A 43 0.87 6.23 19.47
N ILE A 44 0.84 5.65 18.28
CA ILE A 44 -0.29 4.91 17.72
C ILE A 44 0.17 3.49 17.39
N ARG A 45 -0.71 2.51 17.56
CA ARG A 45 -0.51 1.15 17.04
C ARG A 45 -1.56 0.84 16.00
N LEU A 46 -1.08 0.38 14.84
CA LEU A 46 -1.91 0.04 13.69
C LEU A 46 -1.68 -1.44 13.34
N SER A 47 -2.77 -2.13 13.03
CA SER A 47 -2.70 -3.39 12.30
C SER A 47 -2.94 -3.09 10.83
N THR A 48 -1.98 -3.41 9.96
CA THR A 48 -2.12 -3.19 8.52
C THR A 48 -1.94 -4.48 7.73
N GLN A 49 -2.80 -4.68 6.74
CA GLN A 49 -2.68 -5.75 5.76
C GLN A 49 -2.66 -5.11 4.36
N PHE A 50 -1.70 -5.50 3.53
CA PHE A 50 -1.44 -4.82 2.27
C PHE A 50 -0.84 -5.76 1.24
N SER A 51 -1.35 -5.73 0.01
CA SER A 51 -0.91 -6.68 -1.02
C SER A 51 0.44 -6.37 -1.67
N HIS A 52 0.95 -5.15 -1.46
CA HIS A 52 2.16 -4.62 -2.10
C HIS A 52 2.90 -3.68 -1.15
N SER A 53 4.22 -3.54 -1.36
CA SER A 53 5.01 -2.57 -0.60
C SER A 53 4.47 -1.15 -0.78
N GLY A 54 4.41 -0.38 0.30
CA GLY A 54 3.88 0.97 0.30
C GLY A 54 4.36 1.78 1.51
N THR A 55 3.86 3.00 1.66
CA THR A 55 4.18 3.86 2.81
C THR A 55 2.91 4.27 3.51
N VAL A 56 2.86 4.09 4.83
CA VAL A 56 1.80 4.64 5.68
C VAL A 56 2.28 5.95 6.27
N TYR A 57 1.42 6.97 6.21
CA TYR A 57 1.63 8.28 6.83
C TYR A 57 0.61 8.46 7.93
N ALA A 58 1.08 8.89 9.11
CA ALA A 58 0.23 9.27 10.23
C ALA A 58 0.81 10.52 10.89
N ILE A 59 -0.06 11.34 11.47
CA ILE A 59 0.35 12.46 12.31
C ILE A 59 -0.46 12.43 13.60
N ILE A 60 0.13 12.94 14.68
CA ILE A 60 -0.56 13.15 15.96
C ILE A 60 -0.78 14.65 16.13
N THR A 61 -2.03 15.06 16.27
CA THR A 61 -2.42 16.46 16.48
C THR A 61 -3.14 16.62 17.81
N THR A 62 -3.22 17.86 18.31
CA THR A 62 -4.11 18.20 19.42
C THR A 62 -5.56 18.22 18.95
N GLU A 63 -6.51 18.05 19.87
CA GLU A 63 -7.95 17.92 19.58
C GLU A 63 -8.53 19.13 18.83
N ASP A 64 -7.97 20.33 19.05
CA ASP A 64 -8.45 21.58 18.44
C ASP A 64 -8.01 21.77 16.98
N LYS A 65 -7.22 20.86 16.41
CA LYS A 65 -6.77 20.97 15.01
C LYS A 65 -7.75 20.26 14.08
N PRO A 66 -8.10 20.86 12.93
CA PRO A 66 -8.91 20.16 11.94
C PRO A 66 -8.19 18.93 11.40
N ALA A 67 -8.96 17.96 10.92
CA ALA A 67 -8.42 16.75 10.32
C ALA A 67 -7.57 17.11 9.07
N PRO A 68 -6.36 16.53 8.92
CA PRO A 68 -5.49 16.80 7.78
C PRO A 68 -6.03 16.19 6.49
N SER A 69 -5.81 16.87 5.37
CA SER A 69 -5.96 16.27 4.04
C SER A 69 -4.87 15.23 3.76
N ALA A 70 -5.08 14.37 2.76
CA ALA A 70 -4.07 13.41 2.33
C ALA A 70 -2.75 14.09 1.92
N THR A 71 -2.82 15.23 1.24
CA THR A 71 -1.62 16.01 0.86
C THR A 71 -0.88 16.54 2.08
N GLN A 72 -1.62 17.01 3.10
CA GLN A 72 -1.02 17.46 4.36
C GLN A 72 -0.37 16.31 5.13
N LEU A 73 -1.01 15.13 5.19
CA LEU A 73 -0.43 13.92 5.80
C LEU A 73 0.90 13.54 5.16
N ILE A 74 0.96 13.52 3.82
CA ILE A 74 2.18 13.20 3.06
C ILE A 74 3.25 14.27 3.30
N ALA A 75 2.86 15.53 3.42
CA ALA A 75 3.77 16.65 3.72
C ALA A 75 4.16 16.74 5.21
N GLY A 76 3.61 15.89 6.09
CA GLY A 76 3.87 15.93 7.53
C GLY A 76 3.28 17.17 8.22
N LYS A 77 2.10 17.61 7.80
CA LYS A 77 1.40 18.81 8.29
C LYS A 77 0.04 18.47 8.90
N ASP A 78 -0.39 19.25 9.89
CA ASP A 78 -1.75 19.18 10.42
C ASP A 78 -2.78 19.85 9.48
N GLY A 79 -4.07 19.83 9.87
CA GLY A 79 -5.13 20.45 9.07
C GLY A 79 -5.01 21.96 8.89
N ASN A 80 -4.23 22.65 9.73
CA ASN A 80 -3.92 24.08 9.62
C ASN A 80 -2.61 24.35 8.87
N ASN A 81 -1.98 23.31 8.33
CA ASN A 81 -0.70 23.37 7.64
C ASN A 81 0.49 23.69 8.56
N GLU A 82 0.36 23.41 9.86
CA GLU A 82 1.38 23.59 10.88
C GLU A 82 2.13 22.27 11.16
N THR A 83 3.19 22.34 11.97
CA THR A 83 3.92 21.15 12.42
C THR A 83 3.10 20.43 13.48
N PRO A 84 2.71 19.15 13.27
CA PRO A 84 1.96 18.38 14.25
C PRO A 84 2.86 17.98 15.43
N VAL A 85 2.25 17.47 16.50
CA VAL A 85 2.98 16.96 17.68
C VAL A 85 3.96 15.87 17.29
N LYS A 86 3.57 15.03 16.31
CA LYS A 86 4.41 13.97 15.75
C LYS A 86 4.07 13.71 14.30
N VAL A 87 5.09 13.50 13.47
CA VAL A 87 4.97 12.98 12.11
C VAL A 87 5.53 11.58 12.09
N ILE A 88 4.79 10.66 11.47
CA ILE A 88 5.10 9.25 11.44
C ILE A 88 4.99 8.78 9.98
N SER A 89 6.06 8.22 9.45
CA SER A 89 6.04 7.49 8.19
C SER A 89 6.69 6.12 8.37
N HIS A 90 6.08 5.09 7.78
CA HIS A 90 6.61 3.74 7.85
C HIS A 90 6.51 3.05 6.49
N ILE A 91 7.64 2.49 6.06
CA ILE A 91 7.71 1.71 4.82
C ILE A 91 7.25 0.30 5.15
N LEU A 92 6.32 -0.19 4.34
CA LEU A 92 5.76 -1.52 4.40
C LEU A 92 6.40 -2.35 3.28
N GLN A 93 7.08 -3.44 3.61
CA GLN A 93 7.84 -4.24 2.64
C GLN A 93 7.27 -5.66 2.40
N ASN A 94 6.28 -6.09 3.19
CA ASN A 94 5.86 -7.49 3.26
C ASN A 94 4.45 -7.65 3.86
N GLN A 95 3.64 -8.52 3.25
CA GLN A 95 2.24 -8.78 3.59
C GLN A 95 2.02 -9.02 5.09
N ASN A 96 1.01 -8.35 5.66
CA ASN A 96 0.54 -8.51 7.05
C ASN A 96 1.59 -8.10 8.11
N THR A 97 1.80 -6.80 8.28
CA THR A 97 2.76 -6.25 9.24
C THR A 97 2.03 -5.60 10.42
N LEU A 98 2.34 -6.04 11.63
CA LEU A 98 1.96 -5.29 12.82
C LEU A 98 2.92 -4.11 12.97
N VAL A 99 2.43 -2.89 12.78
CA VAL A 99 3.25 -1.70 12.95
C VAL A 99 3.13 -1.23 14.40
N THR A 100 4.20 -1.43 15.17
CA THR A 100 4.28 -1.05 16.58
C THR A 100 5.15 0.19 16.76
N GLY A 101 4.78 1.04 17.72
CA GLY A 101 5.63 2.15 18.16
C GLY A 101 5.69 3.35 17.21
N LEU A 102 4.66 3.54 16.38
CA LEU A 102 4.52 4.75 15.56
C LEU A 102 4.27 5.97 16.43
#